data_AF-A0A6G0Z4G0-F1
#
_entry.id   AF-A0A6G0Z4G0-F1
#
_cell.length_a   1.000
_cell.length_b   1.000
_cell.length_c   1.000
_cell.angle_alpha   90.00
_cell.angle_beta   90.00
_cell.angle_gamma   90.00
#
_symmetry.space_group_name_H-M   'P 1'
#
loop_
_entity.id
_entity.type
_entity.pdbx_description
1 polymer ?
#
loop_
_entity_poly.entity_id
_entity_poly.type
_entity_poly.pdbx_seq_one_letter_code
_entity_poly.pdbx_strand_id
1 'polypeptide(L)'
;SDSLSCLLALNSNHFNSHLSPLVLRIKQITHTLHLSNYSIKFLWVPSHIGIRGNEVADSLAKSTSKLICPSLTLLPHTDFIPIIRHHTKLLWSLQWSNLPAEFAAKYKHIVPNIPHETWFNNLNLSRSSIVHFNRLRSGHSLLPAHAYKLDLNDSPFCILHISESPCNLSHILFDCPSLFLKHTLLFKFLKSFNISANIFSILNPKSELLINQIIAFILKAGFSI
;
A
#
# COMPACT_ATOMS: atom_id res chain seq x y z
N SER A 1 -12.02 5.55 33.82
CA SER A 1 -11.93 4.75 32.58
C SER A 1 -10.54 4.93 32.03
N ASP A 2 -9.92 3.88 31.54
CA ASP A 2 -8.61 3.94 30.87
C ASP A 2 -8.68 4.15 29.36
N SER A 3 -9.88 4.05 28.78
CA SER A 3 -10.13 4.41 27.39
C SER A 3 -10.31 5.92 27.21
N LEU A 4 -9.21 6.61 26.89
CA LEU A 4 -9.24 8.04 26.56
C LEU A 4 -10.13 8.32 25.34
N SER A 5 -10.10 7.44 24.33
CA SER A 5 -10.90 7.58 23.10
C SER A 5 -12.40 7.56 23.40
N CYS A 6 -12.87 6.69 24.30
CA CYS A 6 -14.28 6.68 24.73
C CYS A 6 -14.68 7.99 25.41
N LEU A 7 -13.82 8.55 26.26
CA LEU A 7 -14.10 9.81 26.96
C LEU A 7 -14.14 11.00 26.00
N LEU A 8 -13.21 11.06 25.04
CA LEU A 8 -13.22 12.06 23.97
C LEU A 8 -14.48 11.94 23.10
N ALA A 9 -14.91 10.71 22.78
CA ALA A 9 -16.15 10.49 22.04
C ALA A 9 -17.39 10.97 22.82
N LEU A 10 -17.44 10.74 24.13
CA LEU A 10 -18.52 11.27 24.98
C LEU A 10 -18.53 12.80 25.03
N ASN A 11 -17.36 13.43 25.05
CA ASN A 11 -17.25 14.90 25.04
C ASN A 11 -17.51 15.53 23.65
N SER A 12 -17.49 14.73 22.58
CA SER A 12 -17.67 15.23 21.21
C SER A 12 -19.10 15.66 20.90
N ASN A 13 -19.28 16.53 19.90
CA ASN A 13 -20.57 17.09 19.51
C ASN A 13 -21.53 16.02 18.96
N HIS A 14 -22.78 16.01 19.46
CA HIS A 14 -23.85 15.07 19.15
C HIS A 14 -24.30 15.04 17.67
N PHE A 15 -24.04 16.13 16.94
CA PHE A 15 -24.42 16.25 15.52
C PHE A 15 -23.37 15.71 14.55
N ASN A 16 -22.30 15.10 15.04
CA ASN A 16 -21.32 14.45 14.17
C ASN A 16 -21.83 13.10 13.68
N SER A 17 -21.89 12.90 12.36
CA SER A 17 -22.44 11.72 11.68
C SER A 17 -21.71 10.40 11.99
N HIS A 18 -20.56 10.47 12.66
CA HIS A 18 -19.71 9.33 12.99
C HIS A 18 -19.85 8.81 14.44
N LEU A 19 -20.80 9.33 15.22
CA LEU A 19 -21.00 8.88 16.60
C LEU A 19 -21.54 7.45 16.66
N SER A 20 -20.81 6.58 17.38
CA SER A 20 -21.23 5.21 17.64
C SER A 20 -22.60 5.17 18.35
N PRO A 21 -23.52 4.26 17.98
CA PRO A 21 -24.78 4.07 18.69
C PRO A 21 -24.61 3.84 20.20
N LEU A 22 -23.48 3.25 20.62
CA LEU A 22 -23.13 3.07 22.03
C LEU A 22 -22.88 4.40 22.74
N VAL A 23 -22.19 5.34 22.07
CA VAL A 23 -21.91 6.66 22.63
C VAL A 23 -23.20 7.45 22.79
N LEU A 24 -24.12 7.37 21.82
CA LEU A 24 -25.45 7.98 21.93
C LEU A 24 -26.26 7.37 23.08
N ARG A 25 -26.24 6.04 23.24
CA ARG A 25 -26.92 5.37 24.36
C ARG A 25 -26.35 5.79 25.72
N ILE A 26 -25.03 5.87 25.86
CA ILE A 26 -24.39 6.34 27.10
C ILE A 26 -24.82 7.77 27.39
N LYS A 27 -24.80 8.66 26.38
CA LYS A 27 -25.25 10.06 26.51
C LYS A 27 -26.72 10.16 26.94
N GLN A 28 -27.60 9.36 26.34
CA GLN A 28 -29.00 9.28 26.73
C GLN A 28 -29.16 8.84 28.20
N ILE A 29 -28.46 7.78 28.63
CA ILE A 29 -28.49 7.31 30.03
C ILE A 29 -27.97 8.39 30.98
N THR A 30 -26.84 9.05 30.65
CA THR A 30 -26.29 10.11 31.49
C THR A 30 -27.24 11.30 31.62
N HIS A 31 -27.95 11.64 30.54
CA HIS A 31 -28.96 12.69 30.56
C HIS A 31 -30.15 12.32 31.46
N THR A 32 -30.67 11.09 31.33
CA THR A 32 -31.75 10.60 32.20
C THR A 32 -31.35 10.61 33.68
N LEU A 33 -30.14 10.16 34.00
CA LEU A 33 -29.63 10.18 35.37
C LEU A 33 -29.47 11.60 35.91
N HIS A 34 -29.03 12.54 35.07
CA HIS A 34 -28.95 13.95 35.43
C HIS A 34 -30.35 14.54 35.74
N LEU A 35 -31.37 14.20 34.93
CA LEU A 35 -32.76 14.59 35.20
C LEU A 35 -33.29 14.02 36.52
N SER A 36 -32.78 12.86 36.94
CA SER A 36 -33.06 12.24 38.24
C SER A 36 -32.17 12.75 39.38
N ASN A 37 -31.54 13.92 39.23
CA ASN A 37 -30.66 14.56 40.21
C ASN A 37 -29.35 13.80 40.56
N TYR A 38 -28.88 12.89 39.69
CA TYR A 38 -27.55 12.30 39.84
C TYR A 38 -26.48 13.18 39.18
N SER A 39 -25.37 13.41 39.89
CA SER A 39 -24.17 14.05 39.34
C SER A 39 -23.16 12.99 38.90
N ILE A 40 -22.88 12.92 37.59
CA ILE A 40 -21.93 11.96 37.01
C ILE A 40 -20.69 12.70 36.53
N LYS A 41 -19.51 12.23 36.95
CA LYS A 41 -18.22 12.74 36.47
C LYS A 41 -17.44 11.62 35.82
N PHE A 42 -16.97 11.85 34.61
CA PHE A 42 -16.08 10.93 33.90
C PHE A 42 -14.62 11.32 34.14
N LEU A 43 -13.81 10.37 34.64
CA LEU A 43 -12.38 10.56 34.85
C LEU A 43 -11.58 9.56 34.01
N TRP A 44 -10.53 10.07 33.36
CA TRP A 44 -9.51 9.24 32.73
C TRP A 44 -8.46 8.81 33.75
N VAL A 45 -8.00 7.57 33.64
CA VAL A 45 -6.86 7.04 34.40
C VAL A 45 -5.95 6.25 33.45
N PRO A 46 -4.62 6.29 33.62
CA PRO A 46 -3.72 5.45 32.83
C PRO A 46 -3.95 3.96 33.11
N SER A 47 -3.90 3.14 32.05
CA SER A 47 -4.00 1.68 32.17
C SER A 47 -2.67 1.07 32.61
N HIS A 48 -2.74 -0.11 33.25
CA HIS A 48 -1.57 -0.96 33.60
C HIS A 48 -0.49 -0.32 34.49
N ILE A 49 -0.87 0.56 35.42
CA ILE A 49 0.07 1.22 36.35
C ILE A 49 -0.18 0.92 37.84
N GLY A 50 -0.90 -0.14 38.21
CA GLY A 50 -1.13 -0.48 39.63
C GLY A 50 -2.40 0.13 40.25
N ILE A 51 -3.26 0.81 39.48
CA ILE A 51 -4.54 1.33 40.02
C ILE A 51 -5.49 0.17 40.22
N ARG A 52 -5.54 -0.36 41.46
CA ARG A 52 -6.29 -1.56 41.84
C ARG A 52 -7.71 -1.64 41.26
N GLY A 53 -8.49 -0.55 41.32
CA GLY A 53 -9.86 -0.54 40.78
C GLY A 53 -9.92 -0.70 39.26
N ASN A 54 -9.00 -0.06 38.52
CA ASN A 54 -8.91 -0.19 37.06
C ASN A 54 -8.40 -1.58 36.66
N GLU A 55 -7.42 -2.11 37.37
CA GLU A 55 -6.85 -3.45 37.10
C GLU A 55 -7.87 -4.56 37.31
N VAL A 56 -8.69 -4.47 38.38
CA VAL A 56 -9.80 -5.39 38.59
C VAL A 56 -10.81 -5.30 37.45
N ALA A 57 -11.19 -4.09 37.02
CA ALA A 57 -12.12 -3.90 35.91
C ALA A 57 -11.58 -4.45 34.57
N ASP A 58 -10.31 -4.19 34.25
CA ASP A 58 -9.64 -4.70 33.05
C ASP A 58 -9.50 -6.23 33.07
N SER A 59 -9.14 -6.81 34.21
CA SER A 59 -9.07 -8.26 34.41
C SER A 59 -10.42 -8.94 34.20
N LEU A 60 -11.49 -8.37 34.75
CA LEU A 60 -12.86 -8.86 34.56
C LEU A 60 -13.32 -8.72 33.10
N ALA A 61 -13.04 -7.58 32.45
CA ALA A 61 -13.37 -7.40 31.04
C ALA A 61 -12.65 -8.45 30.17
N LYS A 62 -11.36 -8.67 30.42
CA LYS A 62 -10.54 -9.69 29.72
C LYS A 62 -11.05 -11.10 29.94
N SER A 63 -11.44 -11.46 31.17
CA SER A 63 -11.94 -12.81 31.48
C SER A 63 -13.24 -13.13 30.72
N THR A 64 -14.07 -12.11 30.45
CA THR A 64 -15.31 -12.25 29.69
C THR A 64 -15.18 -11.99 28.18
N SER A 65 -14.01 -11.56 27.69
CA SER A 65 -13.83 -11.11 26.30
C SER A 65 -14.12 -12.18 25.23
N LYS A 66 -14.06 -13.47 25.60
CA LYS A 66 -14.34 -14.62 24.72
C LYS A 66 -15.76 -15.16 24.85
N LEU A 67 -16.56 -14.64 25.77
CA LEU A 67 -17.95 -15.06 25.95
C LEU A 67 -18.79 -14.45 24.83
N ILE A 68 -19.50 -15.31 24.09
CA ILE A 68 -20.44 -14.89 23.05
C ILE A 68 -21.77 -14.60 23.75
N CYS A 69 -22.00 -13.33 24.09
CA CYS A 69 -23.30 -12.86 24.55
C CYS A 69 -24.04 -12.19 23.40
N PRO A 70 -25.37 -12.38 23.27
CA PRO A 70 -26.16 -11.60 22.30
C PRO A 70 -25.98 -10.11 22.60
N SER A 71 -25.55 -9.35 21.59
CA SER A 71 -25.32 -7.92 21.75
C SER A 71 -26.66 -7.23 22.05
N LEU A 72 -26.73 -6.54 23.19
CA LEU A 72 -27.88 -5.73 23.58
C LEU A 72 -28.01 -4.42 22.77
N THR A 73 -27.11 -4.20 21.81
CA THR A 73 -26.97 -2.96 21.03
C THR A 73 -26.49 -3.22 19.61
N LEU A 74 -26.93 -2.38 18.67
CA LEU A 74 -26.37 -2.35 17.32
C LEU A 74 -24.89 -1.95 17.38
N LEU A 75 -24.04 -2.77 16.78
CA LEU A 75 -22.62 -2.46 16.62
C LEU A 75 -22.44 -1.45 15.48
N PRO A 76 -21.49 -0.50 15.61
CA PRO A 76 -21.08 0.34 14.49
C PRO A 76 -20.62 -0.51 13.30
N HIS A 77 -21.05 -0.15 12.08
CA HIS A 77 -20.58 -0.81 10.86
C HIS A 77 -19.04 -0.74 10.72
N THR A 78 -18.41 0.29 11.29
CA THR A 78 -16.96 0.49 11.32
C THR A 78 -16.22 -0.65 12.01
N ASP A 79 -16.84 -1.34 12.96
CA ASP A 79 -16.23 -2.45 13.69
C ASP A 79 -15.99 -3.67 12.78
N PHE A 80 -16.77 -3.78 11.69
CA PHE A 80 -16.62 -4.84 10.70
C PHE A 80 -15.56 -4.51 9.63
N ILE A 81 -15.15 -3.24 9.48
CA ILE A 81 -14.19 -2.81 8.45
C ILE A 81 -12.84 -3.55 8.55
N PRO A 82 -12.23 -3.75 9.73
CA PRO A 82 -11.00 -4.53 9.85
C PRO A 82 -11.15 -5.97 9.37
N ILE A 83 -12.28 -6.61 9.71
CA ILE A 83 -12.60 -7.99 9.32
C ILE A 83 -12.75 -8.09 7.80
N ILE A 84 -13.55 -7.19 7.22
CA ILE A 84 -13.76 -7.12 5.76
C ILE A 84 -12.42 -6.88 5.06
N ARG A 85 -11.63 -5.90 5.49
CA ARG A 85 -10.31 -5.62 4.91
C ARG A 85 -9.37 -6.83 4.99
N HIS A 86 -9.37 -7.54 6.11
CA HIS A 86 -8.58 -8.76 6.26
C HIS A 86 -9.04 -9.84 5.28
N HIS A 87 -10.34 -10.11 5.21
CA HIS A 87 -10.89 -11.13 4.33
C HIS A 87 -10.66 -10.79 2.83
N THR A 88 -10.87 -9.53 2.43
CA THR A 88 -10.58 -9.06 1.07
C THR A 88 -9.10 -9.26 0.71
N LYS A 89 -8.18 -8.97 1.63
CA LYS A 89 -6.74 -9.22 1.42
C LYS A 89 -6.44 -10.71 1.22
N LEU A 90 -7.06 -11.59 2.00
CA LEU A 90 -6.90 -13.03 1.86
C LEU A 90 -7.41 -13.54 0.51
N LEU A 91 -8.63 -13.14 0.12
CA LEU A 91 -9.21 -13.50 -1.18
C LEU A 91 -8.33 -13.03 -2.33
N TRP A 92 -7.84 -11.79 -2.26
CA TRP A 92 -6.96 -11.26 -3.29
C TRP A 92 -5.61 -11.99 -3.35
N SER A 93 -5.02 -12.33 -2.19
CA SER A 93 -3.81 -13.15 -2.12
C SER A 93 -3.99 -14.52 -2.75
N LEU A 94 -5.10 -15.20 -2.46
CA LEU A 94 -5.44 -16.50 -3.01
C LEU A 94 -5.65 -16.43 -4.54
N GLN A 95 -6.36 -15.39 -5.00
CA GLN A 95 -6.55 -15.18 -6.43
C GLN A 95 -5.22 -14.95 -7.13
N TRP A 96 -4.34 -14.13 -6.56
CA TRP A 96 -3.02 -13.83 -7.14
C TRP A 96 -2.13 -15.06 -7.29
N SER A 97 -2.08 -15.92 -6.26
CA SER A 97 -1.33 -17.18 -6.30
C SER A 97 -1.88 -18.17 -7.32
N ASN A 98 -3.19 -18.16 -7.55
CA ASN A 98 -3.87 -19.13 -8.43
C ASN A 98 -3.99 -18.66 -9.89
N LEU A 99 -3.60 -17.42 -10.21
CA LEU A 99 -3.56 -16.94 -11.59
C LEU A 99 -2.57 -17.78 -12.44
N PRO A 100 -2.88 -18.07 -13.72
CA PRO A 100 -2.00 -18.81 -14.61
C PRO A 100 -0.57 -18.25 -14.63
N ALA A 101 0.43 -19.12 -14.80
CA ALA A 101 1.85 -18.73 -14.79
C ALA A 101 2.19 -17.71 -15.89
N GLU A 102 1.55 -17.84 -17.05
CA GLU A 102 1.65 -16.95 -18.21
C GLU A 102 1.06 -15.56 -17.93
N PHE A 103 0.04 -15.48 -17.05
CA PHE A 103 -0.72 -14.27 -16.84
C PHE A 103 0.07 -13.26 -16.00
N ALA A 104 0.24 -12.05 -16.55
CA ALA A 104 1.02 -10.97 -15.93
C ALA A 104 2.43 -11.41 -15.49
N ALA A 105 3.03 -12.40 -16.16
CA ALA A 105 4.30 -13.03 -15.78
C ALA A 105 5.42 -12.01 -15.48
N LYS A 106 5.52 -10.95 -16.29
CA LYS A 106 6.49 -9.85 -16.10
C LYS A 106 6.32 -9.14 -14.77
N TYR A 107 5.08 -8.76 -14.43
CA TYR A 107 4.79 -8.07 -13.18
C TYR A 107 4.91 -9.03 -11.99
N LYS A 108 4.45 -10.28 -12.11
CA LYS A 108 4.58 -11.32 -11.07
C LYS A 108 6.04 -11.63 -10.73
N HIS A 109 6.94 -11.62 -11.70
CA HIS A 109 8.37 -11.79 -11.45
C HIS A 109 8.91 -10.69 -10.52
N ILE A 110 8.42 -9.46 -10.66
CA ILE A 110 8.80 -8.29 -9.84
C ILE A 110 8.05 -8.31 -8.50
N VAL A 111 6.77 -8.69 -8.51
CA VAL A 111 5.87 -8.63 -7.36
C VAL A 111 5.21 -10.01 -7.18
N PRO A 112 5.92 -10.99 -6.60
CA PRO A 112 5.41 -12.35 -6.47
C PRO A 112 4.25 -12.44 -5.49
N ASN A 113 4.25 -11.58 -4.47
CA ASN A 113 3.21 -11.47 -3.46
C ASN A 113 2.58 -10.09 -3.51
N ILE A 114 1.27 -10.00 -3.25
CA ILE A 114 0.59 -8.71 -3.16
C ILE A 114 1.14 -7.92 -1.97
N PRO A 115 1.68 -6.71 -2.20
CA PRO A 115 2.18 -5.88 -1.12
C PRO A 115 1.02 -5.25 -0.36
N HIS A 116 1.21 -5.03 0.94
CA HIS A 116 0.24 -4.31 1.77
C HIS A 116 0.15 -2.82 1.47
N GLU A 117 1.21 -2.28 0.89
CA GLU A 117 1.38 -0.86 0.58
C GLU A 117 1.83 -0.71 -0.87
N THR A 118 1.72 0.51 -1.40
CA THR A 118 2.29 0.83 -2.71
C THR A 118 3.81 0.69 -2.68
N TRP A 119 4.41 0.26 -3.79
CA TRP A 119 5.86 0.11 -3.91
C TRP A 119 6.65 1.42 -3.71
N PHE A 120 5.99 2.57 -3.91
CA PHE A 120 6.53 3.90 -3.67
C PHE A 120 6.14 4.49 -2.31
N ASN A 121 5.62 3.68 -1.38
CA ASN A 121 5.32 4.17 -0.04
C ASN A 121 6.59 4.74 0.61
N ASN A 122 6.46 5.88 1.28
CA ASN A 122 7.57 6.65 1.84
C ASN A 122 8.63 7.14 0.83
N LEU A 123 8.31 7.19 -0.47
CA LEU A 123 9.15 7.84 -1.48
C LEU A 123 8.48 9.13 -1.98
N ASN A 124 9.24 10.22 -2.03
CA ASN A 124 8.80 11.51 -2.56
C ASN A 124 8.99 11.59 -4.08
N LEU A 125 8.27 10.75 -4.82
CA LEU A 125 8.32 10.71 -6.28
C LEU A 125 7.28 11.63 -6.91
N SER A 126 7.65 12.26 -8.02
CA SER A 126 6.66 12.97 -8.84
C SER A 126 5.62 12.00 -9.41
N ARG A 127 4.40 12.48 -9.66
CA ARG A 127 3.35 11.69 -10.33
C ARG A 127 3.83 11.12 -11.67
N SER A 128 4.62 11.88 -12.42
CA SER A 128 5.19 11.43 -13.70
C SER A 128 6.17 10.26 -13.50
N SER A 129 7.06 10.34 -12.52
CA SER A 129 7.99 9.25 -12.19
C SER A 129 7.24 7.97 -11.82
N ILE A 130 6.19 8.09 -11.00
CA ILE A 130 5.35 6.94 -10.60
C ILE A 130 4.68 6.31 -11.83
N VAL A 131 4.13 7.11 -12.73
CA VAL A 131 3.48 6.62 -13.97
C VAL A 131 4.47 5.89 -14.87
N HIS A 132 5.61 6.51 -15.19
CA HIS A 132 6.63 5.89 -16.03
C HIS A 132 7.12 4.58 -15.41
N PHE A 133 7.45 4.58 -14.12
CA PHE A 133 7.96 3.39 -13.47
C PHE A 133 6.91 2.28 -13.36
N ASN A 134 5.63 2.61 -13.17
CA ASN A 134 4.55 1.62 -13.23
C ASN A 134 4.44 0.97 -14.62
N ARG A 135 4.57 1.74 -15.71
CA ARG A 135 4.59 1.22 -17.08
C ARG A 135 5.76 0.27 -17.30
N LEU A 136 6.95 0.60 -16.77
CA LEU A 136 8.11 -0.30 -16.80
C LEU A 136 7.84 -1.59 -16.02
N ARG A 137 7.31 -1.50 -14.80
CA ARG A 137 7.01 -2.66 -13.93
C ARG A 137 5.94 -3.58 -14.52
N SER A 138 4.90 -3.02 -15.15
CA SER A 138 3.86 -3.82 -15.81
C SER A 138 4.27 -4.31 -17.21
N GLY A 139 5.35 -3.75 -17.76
CA GLY A 139 5.76 -4.00 -19.14
C GLY A 139 4.87 -3.32 -20.20
N HIS A 140 4.06 -2.34 -19.81
CA HIS A 140 3.18 -1.53 -20.67
C HIS A 140 3.85 -0.23 -21.11
N SER A 141 5.08 -0.32 -21.57
CA SER A 141 5.85 0.82 -22.08
C SER A 141 5.62 1.02 -23.58
N LEU A 142 5.83 2.22 -24.11
CA LEU A 142 5.81 2.50 -25.56
C LEU A 142 7.13 2.17 -26.28
N LEU A 143 7.89 1.19 -25.77
CA LEU A 143 9.07 0.67 -26.47
C LEU A 143 8.66 -0.07 -27.75
N PRO A 144 9.47 -0.06 -28.83
CA PRO A 144 9.09 -0.60 -30.13
C PRO A 144 8.51 -2.01 -30.08
N ALA A 145 9.10 -2.92 -29.29
CA ALA A 145 8.61 -4.30 -29.20
C ALA A 145 7.22 -4.44 -28.56
N HIS A 146 6.79 -3.50 -27.71
CA HIS A 146 5.45 -3.47 -27.14
C HIS A 146 4.49 -2.64 -27.99
N ALA A 147 4.94 -1.50 -28.52
CA ALA A 147 4.15 -0.66 -29.43
C ALA A 147 3.74 -1.42 -30.70
N TYR A 148 4.62 -2.26 -31.26
CA TYR A 148 4.30 -3.14 -32.39
C TYR A 148 3.15 -4.12 -32.08
N LYS A 149 3.07 -4.65 -30.85
CA LYS A 149 1.98 -5.55 -30.44
C LYS A 149 0.62 -4.84 -30.31
N LEU A 150 0.65 -3.52 -30.23
CA LEU A 150 -0.53 -2.66 -30.16
C LEU A 150 -0.86 -2.02 -31.52
N ASP A 151 -0.17 -2.43 -32.59
CA ASP A 151 -0.27 -1.83 -33.93
C ASP A 151 0.00 -0.31 -33.94
N LEU A 152 0.85 0.16 -33.02
CA LEU A 152 1.28 1.57 -32.92
C LEU A 152 2.63 1.85 -33.58
N ASN A 153 3.33 0.81 -34.02
CA ASN A 153 4.63 0.92 -34.68
C ASN A 153 4.75 -0.16 -35.76
N ASP A 154 5.43 0.14 -36.86
CA ASP A 154 5.55 -0.79 -37.99
C ASP A 154 6.55 -1.92 -37.74
N SER A 155 7.42 -1.76 -36.74
CA SER A 155 8.47 -2.73 -36.41
C SER A 155 8.69 -2.89 -34.91
N PRO A 156 8.99 -4.10 -34.41
CA PRO A 156 9.37 -4.32 -33.02
C PRO A 156 10.85 -4.00 -32.74
N PHE A 157 11.65 -3.65 -33.75
CA PHE A 157 13.10 -3.55 -33.65
C PHE A 157 13.60 -2.22 -33.10
N CYS A 158 14.85 -2.22 -32.63
CA CYS A 158 15.50 -1.04 -32.09
C CYS A 158 15.87 -0.04 -33.18
N ILE A 159 15.57 1.24 -32.95
CA ILE A 159 15.84 2.32 -33.90
C ILE A 159 17.25 2.91 -33.78
N LEU A 160 18.04 2.47 -32.79
CA LEU A 160 19.36 3.03 -32.50
C LEU A 160 20.50 2.35 -33.27
N HIS A 161 20.23 1.21 -33.89
CA HIS A 161 21.21 0.46 -34.68
C HIS A 161 20.49 -0.35 -35.76
N ILE A 162 21.25 -0.86 -36.72
CA ILE A 162 20.72 -1.53 -37.91
C ILE A 162 20.32 -2.99 -37.63
N SER A 163 20.90 -3.64 -36.61
CA SER A 163 20.59 -5.05 -36.33
C SER A 163 19.16 -5.27 -35.83
N GLU A 164 18.49 -6.28 -36.38
CA GLU A 164 17.14 -6.69 -36.01
C GLU A 164 17.11 -7.35 -34.63
N SER A 165 16.97 -6.54 -33.58
CA SER A 165 16.72 -7.03 -32.23
C SER A 165 15.48 -6.37 -31.63
N PRO A 166 14.53 -7.15 -31.07
CA PRO A 166 13.33 -6.60 -30.46
C PRO A 166 13.67 -5.59 -29.36
N CYS A 167 13.21 -4.35 -29.50
CA CYS A 167 13.51 -3.28 -28.57
C CYS A 167 12.56 -3.34 -27.38
N ASN A 168 12.94 -4.14 -26.38
CA ASN A 168 12.27 -4.23 -25.10
C ASN A 168 13.16 -3.65 -23.98
N LEU A 169 12.65 -3.65 -22.74
CA LEU A 169 13.37 -3.07 -21.61
C LEU A 169 14.72 -3.77 -21.34
N SER A 170 14.82 -5.08 -21.51
CA SER A 170 16.09 -5.81 -21.39
C SER A 170 17.11 -5.29 -22.39
N HIS A 171 16.69 -5.19 -23.65
CA HIS A 171 17.54 -4.70 -24.71
C HIS A 171 18.09 -3.30 -24.41
N ILE A 172 17.22 -2.37 -24.00
CA ILE A 172 17.63 -0.99 -23.68
C ILE A 172 18.58 -0.95 -22.49
N LEU A 173 18.34 -1.74 -21.44
CA LEU A 173 19.13 -1.70 -20.21
C LEU A 173 20.46 -2.46 -20.30
N PHE A 174 20.57 -3.48 -21.16
CA PHE A 174 21.70 -4.40 -21.15
C PHE A 174 22.32 -4.69 -22.52
N ASP A 175 21.51 -4.85 -23.57
CA ASP A 175 21.96 -5.49 -24.81
C ASP A 175 22.21 -4.52 -25.97
N CYS A 176 21.70 -3.28 -25.89
CA CYS A 176 21.74 -2.32 -26.99
C CYS A 176 23.17 -1.83 -27.26
N PRO A 177 23.79 -2.15 -28.41
CA PRO A 177 25.17 -1.77 -28.71
C PRO A 177 25.37 -0.24 -28.75
N SER A 178 24.38 0.49 -29.25
CA SER A 178 24.41 1.96 -29.33
C SER A 178 24.38 2.65 -27.96
N LEU A 179 24.06 1.92 -26.89
CA LEU A 179 24.01 2.43 -25.52
C LEU A 179 25.21 1.99 -24.67
N PHE A 180 26.20 1.30 -25.23
CA PHE A 180 27.33 0.71 -24.50
C PHE A 180 28.00 1.68 -23.52
N LEU A 181 28.37 2.88 -23.98
CA LEU A 181 28.99 3.89 -23.09
C LEU A 181 28.05 4.32 -21.96
N LYS A 182 26.76 4.47 -22.23
CA LYS A 182 25.76 4.83 -21.21
C LYS A 182 25.53 3.67 -20.23
N HIS A 183 25.59 2.41 -20.68
CA HIS A 183 25.50 1.24 -19.81
C HIS A 183 26.63 1.20 -18.79
N THR A 184 27.87 1.53 -19.18
CA THR A 184 29.00 1.56 -18.23
C THR A 184 28.74 2.52 -17.06
N LEU A 185 28.17 3.70 -17.35
CA LEU A 185 27.80 4.68 -16.34
C LEU A 185 26.63 4.20 -15.47
N LEU A 186 25.60 3.62 -16.11
CA LEU A 186 24.45 3.06 -15.41
C LEU A 186 24.86 1.93 -14.46
N PHE A 187 25.70 1.00 -14.90
CA PHE A 187 26.15 -0.12 -14.06
C PHE A 187 27.06 0.33 -12.93
N LYS A 188 27.93 1.33 -13.16
CA LYS A 188 28.70 1.95 -12.07
C LYS A 188 27.78 2.58 -11.02
N PHE A 189 26.71 3.25 -11.46
CA PHE A 189 25.70 3.82 -10.58
C PHE A 189 24.90 2.74 -9.84
N LEU A 190 24.45 1.69 -10.50
CA LEU A 190 23.76 0.56 -9.82
C LEU A 190 24.64 -0.08 -8.75
N LYS A 191 25.94 -0.25 -9.05
CA LYS A 191 26.91 -0.80 -8.10
C LYS A 191 27.09 0.08 -6.87
N SER A 192 27.05 1.42 -7.00
CA SER A 192 27.13 2.31 -5.82
C SER A 192 25.90 2.23 -4.91
N PHE A 193 24.77 1.69 -5.39
CA PHE A 193 23.57 1.43 -4.60
C PHE A 193 23.43 -0.06 -4.19
N ASN A 194 24.45 -0.89 -4.43
CA ASN A 194 24.42 -2.35 -4.20
C ASN A 194 23.24 -3.05 -4.93
N ILE A 195 22.86 -2.55 -6.11
CA ILE A 195 21.81 -3.15 -6.94
C ILE A 195 22.46 -4.04 -8.00
N SER A 196 22.03 -5.29 -8.09
CA SER A 196 22.47 -6.21 -9.13
C SER A 196 21.88 -5.82 -10.49
N ALA A 197 22.65 -6.04 -11.56
CA ALA A 197 22.28 -5.69 -12.93
C ALA A 197 21.31 -6.73 -13.53
N ASN A 198 20.11 -6.82 -12.98
CA ASN A 198 19.01 -7.61 -13.51
C ASN A 198 17.69 -6.84 -13.41
N ILE A 199 16.71 -7.21 -14.22
CA ILE A 199 15.42 -6.50 -14.30
C ILE A 199 14.71 -6.45 -12.96
N PHE A 200 14.72 -7.54 -12.18
CA PHE A 200 14.02 -7.61 -10.90
C PHE A 200 14.54 -6.56 -9.92
N SER A 201 15.85 -6.47 -9.75
CA SER A 201 16.49 -5.55 -8.82
C SER A 201 16.38 -4.10 -9.29
N ILE A 202 16.46 -3.85 -10.60
CA ILE A 202 16.30 -2.51 -11.19
C ILE A 202 14.87 -1.99 -11.09
N LEU A 203 13.86 -2.87 -11.11
CA LEU A 203 12.44 -2.50 -11.04
C LEU A 203 11.81 -2.60 -9.64
N ASN A 204 12.59 -2.93 -8.61
CA ASN A 204 12.22 -2.86 -7.19
C ASN A 204 13.19 -2.05 -6.29
N PRO A 205 13.71 -0.89 -6.72
CA PRO A 205 14.58 -0.09 -5.88
C PRO A 205 13.79 0.67 -4.81
N LYS A 206 14.40 0.86 -3.64
CA LYS A 206 13.88 1.73 -2.56
C LYS A 206 14.54 3.11 -2.55
N SER A 207 14.99 3.59 -3.72
CA SER A 207 15.76 4.84 -3.88
C SER A 207 15.17 5.71 -4.98
N GLU A 208 14.75 6.92 -4.61
CA GLU A 208 14.20 7.93 -5.53
C GLU A 208 15.20 8.32 -6.61
N LEU A 209 16.46 8.51 -6.24
CA LEU A 209 17.55 8.84 -7.16
C LEU A 209 17.69 7.75 -8.22
N LEU A 210 17.63 6.48 -7.83
CA LEU A 210 17.79 5.37 -8.75
C LEU A 210 16.61 5.26 -9.72
N ILE A 211 15.38 5.39 -9.22
CA ILE A 211 14.17 5.39 -10.04
C ILE A 211 14.24 6.47 -11.12
N ASN A 212 14.56 7.70 -10.71
CA ASN A 212 14.65 8.82 -11.63
C ASN A 212 15.81 8.65 -12.64
N GLN A 213 16.94 8.06 -12.24
CA GLN A 213 18.04 7.77 -13.16
C GLN A 213 17.67 6.71 -14.21
N ILE A 214 16.94 5.65 -13.83
CA ILE A 214 16.47 4.62 -14.77
C ILE A 214 15.50 5.24 -15.79
N ILE A 215 14.54 6.04 -15.32
CA ILE A 215 13.60 6.75 -16.20
C ILE A 215 14.37 7.69 -17.15
N ALA A 216 15.27 8.50 -16.60
CA ALA A 216 16.08 9.44 -17.39
C ALA A 216 16.96 8.73 -18.41
N PHE A 217 17.51 7.56 -18.09
CA PHE A 217 18.32 6.75 -19.01
C PHE A 217 17.52 6.38 -20.26
N ILE A 218 16.30 5.86 -20.08
CA ILE A 218 15.43 5.43 -21.19
C ILE A 218 14.96 6.65 -22.02
N LEU A 219 14.52 7.72 -21.36
CA LEU A 219 14.08 8.95 -22.05
C LEU A 219 15.24 9.59 -22.84
N LYS A 220 16.46 9.65 -22.28
CA LYS A 220 17.66 10.17 -22.97
C LYS A 220 18.19 9.23 -24.06
N ALA A 221 17.69 8.00 -24.14
CA ALA A 221 17.92 7.10 -25.27
C ALA A 221 16.92 7.33 -26.41
N GLY A 222 15.95 8.25 -26.24
CA GLY A 222 14.97 8.61 -27.27
C GLY A 222 13.68 7.80 -27.22
N PHE A 223 13.47 7.01 -26.17
CA PHE A 223 12.29 6.15 -26.06
C PHE A 223 11.23 6.73 -25.14
N SER A 224 9.97 6.46 -25.47
CA SER A 224 8.81 6.80 -24.63
C SER A 224 8.46 5.66 -23.68
N ILE A 225 8.13 6.00 -22.43
CA ILE A 225 7.73 5.05 -21.40
C ILE A 225 6.22 5.08 -21.24
#